data_AF-A0A529NFC4-F1
#
_entry.id   AF-A0A529NFC4-F1
#
_cell.length_a   1.000
_cell.length_b   1.000
_cell.length_c   1.000
_cell.angle_alpha   90.00
_cell.angle_beta   90.00
_cell.angle_gamma   90.00
#
_symmetry.space_group_name_H-M   'P 1'
#
loop_
_entity.id
_entity.type
_entity.pdbx_description
1 polymer ?
#
loop_
_entity_poly.entity_id
_entity_poly.type
_entity_poly.pdbx_seq_one_letter_code
_entity_poly.pdbx_strand_id
1 'polypeptide(L)'
;MARAGGLHDLGVHVLLAGAFLPIADFFIVNVALPTIQASLKATPAALELVVSVYGVAYAAMLVLGGRLGDRFGRHRVFLAGLAGFI
;
A
#
# COMPACT_ATOMS: atom_id res chain seq x y z
N MET A 1 12.39 13.15 34.34
CA MET A 1 12.24 12.48 33.02
C MET A 1 10.76 12.25 32.75
N ALA A 2 10.02 13.33 32.44
CA ALA A 2 8.56 13.32 32.33
C ALA A 2 8.13 13.01 30.89
N ARG A 3 7.14 12.12 30.77
CA ARG A 3 6.54 11.63 29.52
C ARG A 3 5.93 12.77 28.69
N ALA A 4 6.56 13.09 27.56
CA ALA A 4 5.94 13.79 26.44
C ALA A 4 5.32 12.79 25.42
N GLY A 5 4.87 11.62 25.88
CA GLY A 5 4.76 10.42 25.06
C GLY A 5 3.47 10.24 24.25
N GLY A 6 2.34 10.85 24.62
CA GLY A 6 1.03 10.47 24.05
C GLY A 6 0.87 10.74 22.55
N LEU A 7 1.30 11.91 22.07
CA LEU A 7 1.12 12.31 20.66
C LEU A 7 2.23 11.78 19.74
N HIS A 8 3.44 11.67 20.25
CA HIS A 8 4.58 11.15 19.49
C HIS A 8 4.45 9.65 19.25
N ASP A 9 4.03 8.90 20.27
CA ASP A 9 3.85 7.45 20.18
C ASP A 9 2.71 7.10 19.21
N LEU A 10 1.57 7.83 19.27
CA LEU A 10 0.48 7.68 18.31
C LEU A 10 0.93 7.94 16.86
N GLY A 11 1.73 8.99 16.64
CA GLY A 11 2.27 9.32 15.32
C GLY A 11 3.12 8.19 14.74
N VAL A 12 3.95 7.54 15.56
CA VAL A 12 4.76 6.38 15.14
C VAL A 12 3.87 5.20 14.77
N HIS A 13 2.86 4.87 15.57
CA HIS A 13 1.94 3.77 15.26
C HIS A 13 1.19 3.99 13.94
N VAL A 14 0.76 5.22 13.68
CA VAL A 14 0.08 5.58 12.43
C VAL A 14 1.03 5.45 11.23
N LEU A 15 2.28 5.90 11.37
CA LEU A 15 3.29 5.74 10.31
C LEU A 15 3.62 4.27 10.04
N LEU A 16 3.76 3.46 11.10
CA LEU A 16 4.00 2.02 10.98
C LEU A 16 2.81 1.30 10.31
N ALA A 17 1.57 1.65 10.67
CA ALA A 17 0.39 1.13 10.02
C ALA A 17 0.42 1.44 8.51
N GLY A 18 0.67 2.69 8.13
CA GLY A 18 0.79 3.08 6.72
C GLY A 18 1.92 2.37 5.97
N ALA A 19 3.06 2.13 6.62
CA ALA A 19 4.19 1.38 6.03
C ALA A 19 3.90 -0.13 5.88
N PHE A 20 3.05 -0.69 6.74
CA PHE A 20 2.64 -2.09 6.70
C PHE A 20 1.66 -2.38 5.56
N LEU A 21 0.72 -1.48 5.29
CA LEU A 21 -0.33 -1.66 4.27
C LEU A 21 0.16 -2.16 2.90
N PRO A 22 1.16 -1.54 2.24
CA PRO A 22 1.60 -1.99 0.91
C PRO A 22 2.26 -3.37 0.93
N ILE A 23 2.88 -3.76 2.05
CA ILE A 23 3.47 -5.10 2.21
C ILE A 23 2.34 -6.12 2.34
N ALA A 24 1.33 -5.83 3.17
CA ALA A 24 0.16 -6.68 3.33
C ALA A 24 -0.58 -6.87 2.00
N ASP A 25 -0.78 -5.80 1.24
CA ASP A 25 -1.40 -5.85 -0.10
C ASP A 25 -0.68 -6.77 -1.06
N PHE A 26 0.65 -6.68 -1.11
CA PHE A 26 1.44 -7.58 -1.96
C PHE A 26 1.19 -9.04 -1.59
N PHE A 27 1.16 -9.37 -0.29
CA PHE A 27 0.84 -10.73 0.14
C PHE A 27 -0.59 -11.14 -0.21
N ILE A 28 -1.58 -10.25 -0.05
CA ILE A 28 -2.98 -10.52 -0.40
C ILE A 28 -3.09 -10.95 -1.87
N VAL A 29 -2.45 -10.21 -2.79
CA VAL A 29 -2.46 -10.56 -4.21
C VAL A 29 -1.84 -11.94 -4.44
N ASN A 30 -0.68 -12.22 -3.85
CA ASN A 30 0.02 -13.50 -4.02
C ASN A 30 -0.78 -14.69 -3.45
N VAL A 31 -1.43 -14.50 -2.31
CA VAL A 31 -2.31 -15.50 -1.70
C VAL A 31 -3.58 -15.73 -2.53
N ALA A 32 -4.06 -14.70 -3.24
CA ALA A 32 -5.23 -14.80 -4.11
C ALA A 32 -4.94 -15.45 -5.47
N LEU A 33 -3.67 -15.52 -5.92
CA LEU A 33 -3.32 -16.06 -7.24
C LEU A 33 -3.87 -17.47 -7.52
N PRO A 34 -3.80 -18.45 -6.59
CA PRO A 34 -4.39 -19.77 -6.82
C PRO A 34 -5.90 -19.72 -7.03
N THR A 35 -6.61 -18.86 -6.29
CA THR A 35 -8.05 -18.65 -6.45
C THR A 35 -8.36 -18.00 -7.81
N ILE A 36 -7.61 -16.97 -8.20
CA ILE A 36 -7.72 -16.32 -9.52
C ILE A 36 -7.50 -17.34 -10.64
N GLN A 37 -6.48 -18.19 -10.49
CA GLN A 37 -6.18 -19.26 -11.44
C GLN A 37 -7.34 -20.24 -11.59
N ALA A 38 -7.89 -20.72 -10.47
CA ALA A 38 -8.99 -21.67 -10.48
C ALA A 38 -10.29 -21.06 -11.05
N SER A 39 -10.62 -19.83 -10.67
CA SER A 39 -11.85 -19.15 -11.11
C SER A 39 -11.81 -18.74 -12.57
N LEU A 40 -10.67 -18.29 -13.08
CA LEU A 40 -10.53 -17.79 -14.46
C LEU A 40 -9.92 -18.82 -15.42
N LYS A 41 -9.52 -20.00 -14.93
CA LYS A 41 -8.68 -20.98 -15.67
C LYS A 41 -7.45 -20.30 -16.29
N ALA A 42 -6.85 -19.37 -15.55
CA ALA A 42 -5.77 -18.54 -16.03
C ALA A 42 -4.50 -19.37 -16.28
N THR A 43 -3.74 -19.01 -17.31
CA THR A 43 -2.42 -19.60 -17.58
C THR A 43 -1.38 -19.04 -16.61
N PRO A 44 -0.25 -19.74 -16.39
CA PRO A 44 0.84 -19.21 -15.56
C PRO A 44 1.34 -17.83 -16.00
N ALA A 45 1.45 -17.61 -17.31
CA ALA A 45 1.83 -16.30 -17.87
C ALA A 45 0.80 -15.19 -17.56
N ALA A 46 -0.49 -15.52 -17.52
CA ALA A 46 -1.52 -14.56 -17.13
C ALA A 46 -1.42 -14.17 -15.65
N LEU A 47 -1.08 -15.12 -14.76
CA LEU A 47 -0.84 -14.83 -13.34
C LEU A 47 0.41 -13.97 -13.13
N GLU A 48 1.49 -14.24 -13.86
CA GLU A 48 2.69 -13.41 -13.84
C GLU A 48 2.41 -11.99 -14.34
N LEU A 49 1.55 -11.85 -15.36
CA LEU A 49 1.10 -10.55 -15.85
C LEU A 49 0.29 -9.80 -14.79
N VAL A 50 -0.55 -10.48 -14.00
CA VAL A 50 -1.25 -9.86 -12.86
C VAL A 50 -0.27 -9.29 -11.85
N VAL A 51 0.75 -10.06 -11.45
CA VAL A 51 1.78 -9.60 -10.51
C VAL A 51 2.60 -8.45 -11.08
N SER A 52 2.95 -8.53 -12.35
CA SER A 52 3.73 -7.50 -13.04
C SER A 52 2.95 -6.18 -13.15
N VAL A 53 1.67 -6.24 -13.55
CA VAL A 53 0.80 -5.06 -13.64
C VAL A 53 0.58 -4.44 -12.26
N TYR A 54 0.40 -5.26 -11.22
CA TYR A 54 0.34 -4.77 -9.84
C TYR A 54 1.61 -3.98 -9.47
N GLY A 55 2.80 -4.54 -9.74
CA GLY A 55 4.07 -3.86 -9.47
C GLY A 55 4.24 -2.54 -10.22
N VAL A 56 3.86 -2.51 -11.51
CA VAL A 56 3.92 -1.28 -12.33
C VAL A 56 2.94 -0.23 -11.82
N ALA A 57 1.70 -0.62 -11.52
CA ALA A 57 0.70 0.29 -10.98
C ALA A 57 1.14 0.87 -9.63
N TYR A 58 1.70 0.03 -8.76
CA TYR A 58 2.25 0.45 -7.48
C TYR A 58 3.40 1.45 -7.64
N ALA A 59 4.38 1.16 -8.51
CA ALA A 59 5.49 2.08 -8.78
C ALA A 59 5.02 3.43 -9.34
N ALA A 60 4.06 3.41 -10.28
CA ALA A 60 3.47 4.61 -10.84
C ALA A 60 2.75 5.44 -9.75
N MET A 61 1.96 4.79 -8.89
CA MET A 61 1.28 5.44 -7.79
C MET A 61 2.24 5.98 -6.73
N LEU A 62 3.37 5.34 -6.46
CA LEU A 62 4.39 5.87 -5.55
C LEU A 62 4.97 7.20 -6.08
N VAL A 63 5.29 7.27 -7.37
CA VAL A 63 5.80 8.51 -8.00
C VAL A 63 4.73 9.60 -7.96
N LEU A 64 3.48 9.26 -8.28
CA LEU A 64 2.36 10.20 -8.24
C LEU A 64 2.07 10.67 -6.81
N GLY A 65 2.00 9.75 -5.85
CA GLY A 65 1.77 10.02 -4.44
C GLY A 65 2.87 10.88 -3.82
N GLY A 66 4.13 10.62 -4.16
CA GLY A 66 5.27 11.46 -3.76
C GLY A 66 5.12 12.90 -4.26
N ARG A 67 4.83 13.06 -5.57
CA ARG A 67 4.59 14.39 -6.16
C ARG A 67 3.37 15.10 -5.58
N LEU A 68 2.28 14.38 -5.36
CA LEU A 68 1.09 14.92 -4.70
C LEU A 68 1.41 15.34 -3.27
N GLY A 69 2.19 14.55 -2.54
CA GLY A 69 2.65 14.85 -1.18
C GLY A 69 3.52 16.10 -1.13
N ASP A 70 4.42 16.28 -2.10
CA ASP A 70 5.27 17.47 -2.19
C ASP A 70 4.46 18.73 -2.55
N ARG A 71 3.41 18.61 -3.38
CA ARG A 71 2.56 19.75 -3.80
C ARG A 71 1.48 20.12 -2.79
N PHE A 72 0.79 19.14 -2.20
CA PHE A 72 -0.41 19.34 -1.37
C PHE A 72 -0.16 19.12 0.13
N GLY A 73 1.06 18.71 0.49
CA GLY A 73 1.47 18.43 1.86
C GLY A 73 1.43 16.94 2.19
N ARG A 74 2.57 16.41 2.65
CA ARG A 74 2.81 14.98 2.93
C ARG A 74 1.79 14.38 3.89
N HIS A 75 1.46 15.10 4.96
CA HIS A 75 0.51 14.64 5.98
C HIS A 75 -0.92 14.45 5.42
N ARG A 76 -1.39 15.39 4.59
CA ARG A 76 -2.74 15.34 4.00
C ARG A 76 -2.87 14.21 2.99
N VAL A 77 -1.84 14.03 2.16
CA VAL A 77 -1.81 12.97 1.15
C VAL A 77 -1.67 11.59 1.79
N PHE A 78 -0.86 11.47 2.85
CA PHE A 78 -0.77 10.23 3.63
C PHE A 78 -2.12 9.84 4.25
N LEU A 79 -2.81 10.78 4.90
CA LEU A 79 -4.13 10.51 5.47
C LEU A 79 -5.19 10.19 4.40
N ALA A 80 -5.15 10.87 3.25
CA ALA A 80 -6.05 10.55 2.13
C ALA A 80 -5.79 9.14 1.58
N GLY A 81 -4.53 8.73 1.47
CA GLY A 81 -4.17 7.36 1.08
C GLY A 81 -4.64 6.33 2.11
N LEU A 82 -4.44 6.60 3.40
CA LEU A 82 -4.89 5.73 4.49
C LEU A 82 -6.43 5.60 4.52
N ALA A 83 -7.15 6.70 4.34
CA ALA A 83 -8.62 6.72 4.29
C ALA A 83 -9.20 6.10 3.01
N GLY A 84 -8.44 6.05 1.91
CA GLY A 84 -8.85 5.32 0.71
C GLY A 84 -8.64 3.81 0.82
N PHE A 85 -7.84 3.38 1.80
CA PHE A 85 -7.50 1.98 2.03
C PHE A 85 -8.39 1.31 3.09
N ILE A 86 -8.69 2.03 4.17
CA ILE A 86 -9.62 1.62 5.25
C ILE A 86 -11.06 1.80 4.79
#